data_AF-A0A1E2RXC4-F1
#
_entry.id   AF-A0A1E2RXC4-F1
#
_cell.length_a   1.000
_cell.length_b   1.000
_cell.length_c   1.000
_cell.angle_alpha   90.00
_cell.angle_beta   90.00
_cell.angle_gamma   90.00
#
_symmetry.space_group_name_H-M   'P 1'
#
loop_
_entity.id
_entity.type
_entity.pdbx_description
1 polymer ?
#
loop_
_entity_poly.entity_id
_entity_poly.type
_entity_poly.pdbx_seq_one_letter_code
_entity_poly.pdbx_strand_id
1 'polypeptide(L)'
;MRKLTLVFMAAGLSLLGGCDIDTVAAEKPTAAQRGADLIAEVGCGSCHTIPGIQGANGLVGPPLDQMARRIYIAGKLRNSPDNMVRWILNPQKVSPGNAMPDMGLTESQAEDITAYLATLE
;
A
#
# COMPACT_ATOMS: atom_id res chain seq x y z
N MET A 1 -52.96 -51.75 25.77
CA MET A 1 -54.09 -50.81 25.61
C MET A 1 -53.83 -49.97 24.37
N ARG A 2 -54.85 -49.86 23.51
CA ARG A 2 -54.83 -49.26 22.16
C ARG A 2 -54.49 -47.77 22.21
N LYS A 3 -53.74 -47.26 21.22
CA LYS A 3 -54.28 -46.34 20.21
C LYS A 3 -53.30 -46.11 19.05
N LEU A 4 -53.83 -46.41 17.87
CA LEU A 4 -53.35 -46.14 16.52
C LEU A 4 -53.86 -44.74 16.11
N THR A 5 -53.01 -43.88 15.55
CA THR A 5 -53.41 -42.65 14.83
C THR A 5 -52.28 -42.33 13.85
N LEU A 6 -52.38 -42.74 12.57
CA LEU A 6 -52.89 -41.98 11.41
C LEU A 6 -52.17 -40.63 11.14
N VAL A 7 -51.24 -40.72 10.18
CA VAL A 7 -50.87 -39.79 9.10
C VAL A 7 -51.36 -38.34 9.18
N PHE A 8 -50.42 -37.40 9.16
CA PHE A 8 -50.53 -36.18 8.34
C PHE A 8 -49.24 -35.97 7.55
N MET A 9 -49.33 -36.20 6.25
CA MET A 9 -48.37 -35.82 5.23
C MET A 9 -48.42 -34.30 5.09
N ALA A 10 -47.38 -33.59 5.55
CA ALA A 10 -47.19 -32.19 5.27
C ALA A 10 -45.94 -32.03 4.40
N ALA A 11 -46.18 -31.84 3.09
CA ALA A 11 -45.18 -31.45 2.13
C ALA A 11 -44.68 -30.03 2.48
N GLY A 12 -43.52 -29.94 3.11
CA GLY A 12 -42.80 -28.69 3.35
C GLY A 12 -41.75 -28.48 2.26
N LEU A 13 -42.15 -27.82 1.16
CA LEU A 13 -41.24 -27.25 0.17
C LEU A 13 -40.44 -26.14 0.84
N SER A 14 -39.30 -26.49 1.44
CA SER A 14 -38.34 -25.53 1.99
C SER A 14 -37.23 -25.34 0.97
N LEU A 15 -37.31 -24.21 0.26
CA LEU A 15 -36.23 -23.66 -0.54
C LEU A 15 -34.98 -23.57 0.32
N LEU A 16 -34.03 -24.47 0.10
CA LEU A 16 -32.66 -24.32 0.57
C LEU A 16 -32.06 -23.15 -0.21
N GLY A 17 -32.25 -21.94 0.32
CA GLY A 17 -31.48 -20.77 -0.07
C GLY A 17 -30.01 -21.12 0.13
N GLY A 18 -29.29 -21.20 -0.99
CA GLY A 18 -27.84 -21.34 -0.97
C GLY A 18 -27.28 -20.24 -0.08
N CYS A 19 -26.56 -20.64 0.96
CA CYS A 19 -25.57 -19.76 1.54
C CYS A 19 -24.49 -19.61 0.48
N ASP A 20 -24.63 -18.60 -0.37
CA ASP A 20 -23.51 -18.06 -1.12
C ASP A 20 -22.58 -17.44 -0.07
N ILE A 21 -21.72 -18.29 0.51
CA ILE A 21 -20.49 -17.82 1.11
C ILE A 21 -19.68 -17.28 -0.06
N ASP A 22 -19.90 -16.00 -0.37
CA ASP A 22 -18.97 -15.24 -1.18
C ASP A 22 -17.61 -15.35 -0.49
N THR A 23 -16.81 -16.30 -0.96
CA THR A 23 -15.39 -16.32 -0.71
C THR A 23 -14.90 -15.00 -1.26
N VAL A 24 -14.74 -14.00 -0.40
CA VAL A 24 -13.98 -12.79 -0.69
C VAL A 24 -12.57 -13.26 -1.01
N ALA A 25 -12.34 -13.54 -2.29
CA ALA A 25 -10.99 -13.70 -2.82
C ALA A 25 -10.22 -12.46 -2.37
N ALA A 26 -9.10 -12.66 -1.69
CA ALA A 26 -8.27 -11.55 -1.26
C ALA A 26 -7.89 -10.73 -2.50
N GLU A 27 -8.36 -9.49 -2.56
CA GLU A 27 -8.03 -8.56 -3.64
C GLU A 27 -6.51 -8.36 -3.66
N LYS A 28 -5.93 -8.27 -4.86
CA LYS A 28 -4.48 -8.09 -4.99
C LYS A 28 -4.06 -6.76 -4.36
N PRO A 29 -2.91 -6.68 -3.69
CA PRO A 29 -2.43 -5.41 -3.14
C PRO A 29 -2.28 -4.36 -4.24
N THR A 30 -2.74 -3.14 -3.95
CA THR A 30 -2.53 -1.97 -4.81
C THR A 30 -1.04 -1.58 -4.85
N ALA A 31 -0.64 -0.76 -5.83
CA ALA A 31 0.72 -0.24 -5.91
C ALA A 31 1.14 0.53 -4.65
N ALA A 32 0.25 1.34 -4.09
CA ALA A 32 0.52 2.07 -2.85
C ALA A 32 0.70 1.12 -1.65
N GLN A 33 -0.07 0.03 -1.55
CA GLN A 33 0.11 -0.97 -0.49
C GLN A 33 1.47 -1.67 -0.60
N ARG A 34 1.86 -2.10 -1.80
CA ARG A 34 3.20 -2.67 -2.04
C ARG A 34 4.30 -1.65 -1.76
N GLY A 35 4.08 -0.38 -2.11
CA GLY A 35 4.97 0.73 -1.81
C GLY A 35 5.17 0.93 -0.32
N ALA A 36 4.11 0.83 0.48
CA ALA A 36 4.20 0.91 1.94
C ALA A 36 5.09 -0.19 2.52
N ASP A 37 4.89 -1.44 2.07
CA ASP A 37 5.69 -2.59 2.50
C ASP A 37 7.16 -2.41 2.11
N LEU A 38 7.42 -1.98 0.86
CA LEU A 38 8.78 -1.69 0.38
C LEU A 38 9.46 -0.58 1.18
N ILE A 39 8.76 0.52 1.49
CA ILE A 39 9.30 1.64 2.29
C ILE A 39 9.77 1.15 3.65
N ALA A 40 9.03 0.23 4.27
CA ALA A 40 9.40 -0.39 5.54
C ALA A 40 10.62 -1.32 5.38
N GLU A 41 10.60 -2.19 4.36
CA GLU A 41 11.65 -3.18 4.09
C GLU A 41 13.01 -2.54 3.77
N VAL A 42 13.00 -1.52 2.90
CA VAL A 42 14.24 -0.90 2.39
C VAL A 42 14.78 0.20 3.30
N GLY A 43 14.10 0.44 4.44
CA GLY A 43 14.61 1.27 5.51
C GLY A 43 14.50 2.78 5.30
N CYS A 44 13.56 3.26 4.46
CA CYS A 44 13.32 4.69 4.27
C CYS A 44 13.01 5.42 5.60
N GLY A 45 12.34 4.71 6.51
CA GLY A 45 11.97 5.22 7.84
C GLY A 45 13.16 5.53 8.77
N SER A 46 14.36 5.02 8.47
CA SER A 46 15.58 5.36 9.22
C SER A 46 15.97 6.83 9.08
N CYS A 47 15.60 7.46 7.96
CA CYS A 47 15.95 8.83 7.64
C CYS A 47 14.74 9.76 7.63
N HIS A 48 13.56 9.27 7.27
CA HIS A 48 12.36 10.07 7.10
C HIS A 48 11.27 9.71 8.11
N THR A 49 10.51 10.73 8.51
CA THR A 49 9.21 10.53 9.13
C THR A 49 8.17 10.31 8.03
N ILE A 50 7.46 9.18 8.09
CA ILE A 50 6.53 8.76 7.03
C ILE A 50 5.21 8.31 7.68
N PRO A 51 4.11 9.09 7.54
CA PRO A 51 2.81 8.69 8.09
C PRO A 51 2.36 7.35 7.52
N GLY A 52 1.78 6.48 8.35
CA GLY A 52 1.28 5.17 7.92
C GLY A 52 2.34 4.06 7.85
N ILE A 53 3.62 4.37 8.05
CA ILE A 53 4.70 3.37 8.11
C ILE A 53 5.18 3.24 9.55
N GLN A 54 5.00 2.05 10.13
CA GLN A 54 5.38 1.80 11.52
C GLN A 54 6.89 1.98 11.73
N GLY A 55 7.27 2.78 12.73
CA GLY A 55 8.67 3.02 13.07
C GLY A 55 9.41 3.97 12.12
N ALA A 56 8.73 4.55 11.12
CA ALA A 56 9.33 5.57 10.25
C ALA A 56 9.25 6.95 10.91
N ASN A 57 10.21 7.23 11.80
CA ASN A 57 10.33 8.47 12.56
C ASN A 57 11.73 9.11 12.43
N GLY A 58 12.48 8.78 11.37
CA GLY A 58 13.78 9.36 11.09
C GLY A 58 13.69 10.87 10.81
N LEU A 59 14.78 11.57 11.14
CA LEU A 59 14.89 13.05 11.02
C LEU A 59 16.15 13.49 10.25
N VAL A 60 16.84 12.57 9.59
CA VAL A 60 18.00 12.88 8.74
C VAL A 60 17.55 13.59 7.46
N GLY A 61 16.48 13.06 6.85
CA GLY A 61 15.76 13.69 5.76
C GLY A 61 14.53 14.47 6.28
N PRO A 62 13.95 15.36 5.45
CA PRO A 62 12.70 16.03 5.79
C PRO A 62 11.55 15.02 5.94
N PRO A 63 10.49 15.32 6.71
CA PRO A 63 9.30 14.45 6.75
C PRO A 63 8.70 14.27 5.33
N LEU A 64 7.96 13.21 5.09
CA LEU A 64 7.31 12.92 3.80
C LEU A 64 5.78 13.02 3.84
N ASP A 65 5.23 13.50 4.96
CA ASP A 65 3.81 13.60 5.31
C ASP A 65 2.92 14.35 4.31
N GLN A 66 3.50 15.19 3.47
CA GLN A 66 2.78 16.05 2.52
C GLN A 66 3.38 15.98 1.11
N MET A 67 3.92 14.84 0.75
CA MET A 67 4.69 14.69 -0.49
C MET A 67 3.83 14.95 -1.73
N ALA A 68 2.54 14.63 -1.73
CA ALA A 68 1.63 14.90 -2.86
C ALA A 68 1.47 16.41 -3.13
N ARG A 69 1.54 17.25 -2.08
CA ARG A 69 1.37 18.72 -2.21
C ARG A 69 2.64 19.48 -2.56
N ARG A 70 3.83 18.86 -2.51
CA ARG A 70 5.08 19.60 -2.77
C ARG A 70 5.22 19.94 -4.24
N ILE A 71 5.78 21.11 -4.52
CA ILE A 71 6.08 21.54 -5.89
C ILE A 71 7.38 20.89 -6.40
N TYR A 72 8.34 20.64 -5.50
CA TYR A 72 9.67 20.13 -5.85
C TYR A 72 10.06 18.91 -5.01
N ILE A 73 10.80 17.99 -5.64
CA ILE A 73 11.48 16.86 -5.02
C ILE A 73 12.94 17.24 -4.80
N ALA A 74 13.41 17.13 -3.56
CA ALA A 74 14.77 17.51 -3.13
C ALA A 74 15.21 18.93 -3.53
N GLY A 75 14.26 19.83 -3.84
CA GLY A 75 14.55 21.16 -4.40
C GLY A 75 15.20 21.15 -5.78
N LYS A 76 15.18 20.03 -6.51
CA LYS A 76 15.85 19.86 -7.82
C LYS A 76 14.89 19.57 -8.95
N LEU A 77 13.93 18.66 -8.73
CA LEU A 77 13.00 18.21 -9.77
C LEU A 77 11.60 18.73 -9.46
N ARG A 78 10.82 19.06 -10.50
CA ARG A 78 9.37 19.28 -10.33
C ARG A 78 8.74 17.98 -9.83
N ASN A 79 7.84 18.06 -8.87
CA ASN A 79 7.13 16.89 -8.36
C ASN A 79 6.18 16.33 -9.43
N SER A 80 6.49 15.14 -9.91
CA SER A 80 5.71 14.34 -10.83
C SER A 80 6.08 12.87 -10.63
N PRO A 81 5.22 11.90 -11.02
CA PRO A 81 5.53 10.48 -10.87
C PRO A 81 6.90 10.10 -11.47
N ASP A 82 7.16 10.45 -12.72
CA ASP A 82 8.42 10.13 -13.42
C ASP A 82 9.64 10.72 -12.70
N ASN A 83 9.53 11.94 -12.18
CA ASN A 83 10.63 12.58 -11.45
C ASN A 83 10.85 11.98 -10.07
N MET A 84 9.78 11.49 -9.43
CA MET A 84 9.88 10.78 -8.16
C MET A 84 10.58 9.43 -8.36
N VAL A 85 10.19 8.65 -9.37
CA VAL A 85 10.88 7.42 -9.76
C VAL A 85 12.35 7.71 -10.06
N ARG A 86 12.64 8.73 -10.86
CA ARG A 86 14.02 9.16 -11.16
C ARG A 86 14.83 9.50 -9.91
N TRP A 87 14.22 10.22 -8.96
CA TRP A 87 14.86 10.59 -7.70
C TRP A 87 15.13 9.36 -6.83
N ILE A 88 14.16 8.47 -6.66
CA ILE A 88 14.27 7.26 -5.83
C ILE A 88 15.36 6.32 -6.37
N LEU A 89 15.44 6.15 -7.69
CA LEU A 89 16.41 5.25 -8.31
C LEU A 89 17.84 5.79 -8.27
N ASN A 90 18.03 7.12 -8.41
CA ASN A 90 19.35 7.71 -8.59
C ASN A 90 19.51 9.07 -7.87
N PRO A 91 19.32 9.14 -6.55
CA PRO A 91 19.40 10.39 -5.80
C PRO A 91 20.78 11.05 -5.95
N GLN A 92 21.88 10.27 -5.97
CA GLN A 92 23.23 10.82 -6.13
C GLN A 92 23.49 11.39 -7.53
N LYS A 93 22.81 10.88 -8.57
CA LYS A 93 22.90 11.44 -9.92
C LYS A 93 22.13 12.75 -10.05
N VAL A 94 21.00 12.88 -9.36
CA VAL A 94 20.17 14.09 -9.39
C VAL A 94 20.78 15.20 -8.53
N SER A 95 21.29 14.85 -7.35
CA SER A 95 21.95 15.79 -6.45
C SER A 95 23.20 15.16 -5.83
N PRO A 96 24.37 15.25 -6.48
CA PRO A 96 25.60 14.67 -5.97
C PRO A 96 25.95 15.15 -4.57
N GLY A 97 26.31 14.21 -3.68
CA GLY A 97 26.73 14.50 -2.30
C GLY A 97 25.58 14.74 -1.30
N ASN A 98 24.33 14.50 -1.70
CA ASN A 98 23.21 14.53 -0.77
C ASN A 98 23.23 13.30 0.18
N ALA A 99 22.47 13.34 1.28
CA ALA A 99 22.49 12.28 2.29
C ALA A 99 21.75 11.00 1.90
N MET A 100 20.81 11.04 0.95
CA MET A 100 20.08 9.86 0.48
C MET A 100 20.97 9.03 -0.46
N PRO A 101 21.36 7.80 -0.09
CA PRO A 101 22.20 6.95 -0.92
C PRO A 101 21.41 6.36 -2.09
N ASP A 102 22.10 5.82 -3.08
CA ASP A 102 21.46 5.02 -4.13
C ASP A 102 20.99 3.69 -3.50
N MET A 103 19.67 3.47 -3.48
CA MET A 103 19.03 2.39 -2.70
C MET A 103 19.06 1.02 -3.38
N GLY A 104 19.53 0.93 -4.64
CA GLY A 104 19.56 -0.33 -5.40
C GLY A 104 18.18 -0.87 -5.79
N LEU A 105 17.16 -0.01 -5.86
CA LEU A 105 15.80 -0.37 -6.21
C LEU A 105 15.65 -0.63 -7.71
N THR A 106 14.74 -1.53 -8.05
CA THR A 106 14.24 -1.67 -9.43
C THR A 106 13.23 -0.57 -9.76
N GLU A 107 12.99 -0.35 -11.06
CA GLU A 107 12.02 0.65 -11.52
C GLU A 107 10.61 0.39 -10.98
N SER A 108 10.14 -0.86 -11.04
CA SER A 108 8.81 -1.23 -10.51
C SER A 108 8.69 -0.99 -9.00
N GLN A 109 9.74 -1.21 -8.21
CA GLN A 109 9.73 -0.88 -6.79
C GLN A 109 9.65 0.63 -6.58
N ALA A 110 10.40 1.42 -7.36
CA ALA A 110 10.35 2.87 -7.28
C ALA A 110 8.98 3.44 -7.69
N GLU A 111 8.28 2.82 -8.64
CA GLU A 111 6.91 3.14 -9.02
C GLU A 111 5.92 2.87 -7.89
N ASP A 112 6.01 1.70 -7.24
CA ASP A 112 5.15 1.34 -6.10
C ASP A 112 5.38 2.30 -4.91
N ILE A 113 6.63 2.63 -4.59
CA ILE A 113 6.98 3.63 -3.57
C ILE A 113 6.43 5.01 -3.95
N THR A 114 6.57 5.40 -5.22
CA THR A 114 6.03 6.67 -5.74
C THR A 114 4.51 6.72 -5.58
N ALA A 115 3.81 5.61 -5.86
CA ALA A 115 2.38 5.51 -5.70
C ALA A 115 1.97 5.71 -4.22
N TYR A 116 2.72 5.17 -3.27
CA TYR A 116 2.47 5.43 -1.85
C TYR A 116 2.69 6.90 -1.49
N LEU A 117 3.83 7.48 -1.89
CA LEU A 117 4.15 8.88 -1.61
C LEU A 117 3.13 9.87 -2.19
N ALA A 118 2.50 9.51 -3.32
CA ALA A 118 1.42 10.28 -3.93
C ALA A 118 0.13 10.31 -3.10
N THR A 119 -0.02 9.45 -2.10
CA THR A 119 -1.18 9.44 -1.18
C THR A 119 -1.01 10.35 0.04
N LEU A 120 0.20 10.90 0.25
CA LEU A 120 0.55 11.69 1.42
C LEU A 120 0.25 13.18 1.19
N GLU A 121 -0.92 13.65 1.63
CA GLU A 121 -1.39 15.04 1.44
C GLU A 121 -0.92 16.04 2.49
#